data_AF-A0A5D3D7P5-F1
#
_entry.id   AF-A0A5D3D7P5-F1
#
_cell.length_a   1.000
_cell.length_b   1.000
_cell.length_c   1.000
_cell.angle_alpha   90.00
_cell.angle_beta   90.00
_cell.angle_gamma   90.00
#
_symmetry.space_group_name_H-M   'P 1'
#
loop_
_entity.id
_entity.type
_entity.pdbx_description
1 polymer ?
#
loop_
_entity_poly.entity_id
_entity_poly.type
_entity_poly.pdbx_seq_one_letter_code
_entity_poly.pdbx_strand_id
1 'polypeptide(L)'
;MKAVNYVALPIVRLVKRTTIKLGGWKGPVDFVVVKMDDFDVVLGMEFLLEHQVIPMPSAKYLAITESFPTVVQADIRQPNGFKMILVMQLNESPAQEEQPSVAILLGVLGKLGETVPKDTLYVLETCHDVMPNSWPKSLSMRRTIDHGIELLPEAKASAKNAYRIAPLELAKLWKPSKMLLNTGFSRPVQVSYGVYVLSLKKKDKNLQQCIDRRIQNKLTVRRKYPFSALTRLFDRPCRVKYFPKSDI
;
A
#
# COMPACT_ATOMS: atom_id res chain seq x y z
N MET A 1 -24.09 -6.26 -11.69
CA MET A 1 -22.82 -6.47 -10.95
C MET A 1 -21.66 -6.48 -11.95
N LYS A 2 -20.80 -5.45 -11.93
CA LYS A 2 -19.50 -5.51 -12.64
C LYS A 2 -18.44 -5.94 -11.63
N ALA A 3 -18.11 -7.22 -11.62
CA ALA A 3 -16.82 -7.65 -11.09
C ALA A 3 -15.75 -7.15 -12.06
N VAL A 4 -14.67 -6.57 -11.55
CA VAL A 4 -13.70 -5.71 -12.26
C VAL A 4 -12.97 -6.36 -13.45
N ASN A 5 -13.24 -7.61 -13.84
CA ASN A 5 -12.65 -8.26 -15.02
C ASN A 5 -13.57 -9.27 -15.73
N TYR A 6 -14.90 -9.16 -15.63
CA TYR A 6 -15.82 -10.09 -16.32
C TYR A 6 -16.76 -9.37 -17.29
N VAL A 7 -17.07 -10.01 -18.42
CA VAL A 7 -18.09 -9.56 -19.38
C VAL A 7 -19.43 -9.45 -18.64
N ALA A 8 -20.12 -8.33 -18.78
CA ALA A 8 -21.42 -8.13 -18.14
C ALA A 8 -22.42 -9.16 -18.68
N LEU A 9 -22.94 -10.01 -17.80
CA LEU A 9 -23.96 -10.99 -18.18
C LEU A 9 -25.32 -10.29 -18.37
N PRO A 10 -26.10 -10.66 -19.40
CA PRO A 10 -27.41 -10.06 -19.64
C PRO A 10 -28.36 -10.40 -18.49
N ILE A 11 -29.07 -9.38 -18.01
CA ILE A 11 -30.13 -9.53 -17.01
C ILE A 11 -31.34 -10.16 -17.69
N VAL A 12 -31.82 -11.29 -17.18
CA VAL A 12 -32.96 -12.02 -17.74
C VAL A 12 -34.27 -11.44 -17.21
N ARG A 13 -34.36 -11.19 -15.90
CA ARG A 13 -35.59 -10.68 -15.26
C ARG A 13 -35.31 -10.10 -13.88
N LEU A 14 -36.18 -9.20 -13.40
CA LEU A 14 -36.23 -8.73 -12.01
C LEU A 14 -37.40 -9.41 -11.28
N VAL A 15 -37.13 -9.98 -10.10
CA VAL A 15 -38.12 -10.62 -9.23
C VAL A 15 -38.12 -9.88 -7.89
N LYS A 16 -39.22 -9.19 -7.57
CA LYS A 16 -39.31 -8.36 -6.37
C LYS A 16 -39.96 -9.09 -5.20
N ARG A 17 -39.54 -8.73 -3.98
CA ARG A 17 -40.11 -9.15 -2.69
C ARG A 17 -40.17 -10.67 -2.50
N THR A 18 -39.14 -11.38 -2.95
CA THR A 18 -39.05 -12.83 -2.74
C THR A 18 -38.66 -13.09 -1.28
N THR A 19 -39.49 -13.82 -0.54
CA THR A 19 -39.14 -14.19 0.82
C THR A 19 -38.07 -15.28 0.81
N ILE A 20 -36.89 -14.98 1.37
CA ILE A 20 -35.82 -15.96 1.54
C ILE A 20 -35.71 -16.39 3.00
N LYS A 21 -35.16 -17.58 3.23
CA LYS A 21 -34.86 -18.11 4.56
C LYS A 21 -33.36 -18.37 4.66
N LEU A 22 -32.68 -17.70 5.59
CA LEU A 22 -31.27 -17.91 5.91
C LEU A 22 -31.16 -18.38 7.36
N GLY A 23 -31.01 -19.69 7.57
CA GLY A 23 -31.09 -20.29 8.89
C GLY A 23 -32.42 -19.96 9.58
N GLY A 24 -32.37 -19.24 10.70
CA GLY A 24 -33.54 -18.76 11.44
C GLY A 24 -34.16 -17.48 10.88
N TRP A 25 -33.46 -16.74 10.04
CA TRP A 25 -33.92 -15.45 9.51
C TRP A 25 -34.82 -15.63 8.27
N LYS A 26 -35.84 -14.77 8.14
CA LYS A 26 -36.73 -14.69 6.97
C LYS A 26 -37.04 -13.24 6.64
N GLY A 27 -36.89 -12.86 5.38
CA GLY A 27 -37.24 -11.51 4.92
C GLY A 27 -37.42 -11.42 3.41
N PRO A 28 -38.09 -10.36 2.92
CA PRO A 28 -38.27 -10.11 1.50
C PRO A 28 -36.98 -9.54 0.89
N VAL A 29 -36.56 -10.06 -0.27
CA VAL A 29 -35.40 -9.57 -1.03
C VAL A 29 -35.75 -9.48 -2.50
N ASP A 30 -35.25 -8.43 -3.16
CA ASP A 30 -35.36 -8.24 -4.60
C ASP A 30 -34.19 -8.94 -5.31
N PHE A 31 -34.49 -9.79 -6.31
CA PHE A 31 -33.49 -10.52 -7.08
C PHE A 31 -33.46 -10.10 -8.53
N VAL A 32 -32.23 -9.95 -9.04
CA VAL A 32 -31.95 -9.87 -10.47
C VAL A 32 -31.56 -11.26 -10.95
N VAL A 33 -32.37 -11.83 -11.85
CA VAL A 33 -32.12 -13.15 -12.43
C VAL A 33 -31.12 -13.00 -13.57
N VAL A 34 -29.97 -13.64 -13.41
CA VAL A 34 -28.88 -13.68 -14.36
C VAL A 34 -28.48 -15.14 -14.55
N LYS A 35 -28.14 -15.55 -15.77
CA LYS A 35 -27.62 -16.90 -16.01
C LYS A 35 -26.19 -16.97 -15.47
N MET A 36 -25.98 -17.74 -14.41
CA MET A 36 -24.71 -17.93 -13.73
C MET A 36 -24.39 -19.43 -13.66
N ASP A 37 -23.12 -19.80 -13.81
CA ASP A 37 -22.70 -21.21 -13.83
C ASP A 37 -22.23 -21.69 -12.44
N ASP A 38 -21.70 -20.78 -11.61
CA ASP A 38 -21.00 -21.15 -10.37
C ASP A 38 -21.84 -21.01 -9.08
N PHE A 39 -22.94 -20.24 -9.13
CA PHE A 39 -23.73 -19.90 -7.95
C PHE A 39 -25.23 -19.82 -8.26
N ASP A 40 -26.05 -20.35 -7.35
CA ASP A 40 -27.51 -20.26 -7.46
C ASP A 40 -28.04 -18.86 -7.07
N VAL A 41 -27.43 -18.24 -6.04
CA VAL A 41 -27.83 -16.92 -5.52
C VAL A 41 -26.60 -16.16 -5.04
N VAL A 42 -26.51 -14.87 -5.40
CA VAL A 42 -25.48 -13.96 -4.91
C VAL A 42 -26.15 -12.84 -4.13
N LEU A 43 -25.84 -12.74 -2.83
CA LEU A 43 -26.29 -11.65 -1.97
C LEU A 43 -25.26 -10.52 -2.01
N GLY A 44 -25.69 -9.37 -2.51
CA GLY A 44 -24.83 -8.19 -2.65
C GLY A 44 -24.65 -7.40 -1.36
N MET A 45 -23.86 -6.32 -1.45
CA MET A 45 -23.64 -5.39 -0.34
C MET A 45 -24.93 -4.71 0.15
N GLU A 46 -25.88 -4.46 -0.74
CA GLU A 46 -27.19 -3.87 -0.40
C GLU A 46 -27.93 -4.72 0.63
N PHE A 47 -27.98 -6.04 0.42
CA PHE A 47 -28.58 -6.98 1.36
C PHE A 47 -27.88 -6.93 2.74
N LEU A 48 -26.55 -6.88 2.75
CA LEU A 48 -25.78 -6.83 3.99
C LEU A 48 -26.04 -5.55 4.79
N LEU A 49 -26.16 -4.41 4.11
CA LEU A 49 -26.41 -3.12 4.76
C LEU A 49 -27.85 -3.00 5.24
N GLU A 50 -28.82 -3.39 4.40
CA GLU A 50 -30.25 -3.30 4.70
C GLU A 50 -30.61 -4.14 5.93
N HIS A 51 -30.08 -5.37 6.01
CA HIS A 51 -30.41 -6.32 7.07
C HIS A 51 -29.33 -6.43 8.16
N GLN A 52 -28.40 -5.46 8.23
CA GLN A 52 -27.32 -5.42 9.23
C GLN A 52 -26.59 -6.76 9.39
N VAL A 53 -26.16 -7.34 8.25
CA VAL A 53 -25.50 -8.63 8.21
C VAL A 53 -24.00 -8.44 8.36
N ILE A 54 -23.43 -9.10 9.36
CA ILE A 54 -22.00 -9.12 9.66
C ILE A 54 -21.43 -10.48 9.22
N PRO A 55 -20.67 -10.53 8.11
CA PRO A 55 -19.98 -11.75 7.73
C PRO A 55 -18.78 -12.02 8.63
N MET A 56 -18.66 -13.23 9.14
CA MET A 56 -17.53 -13.70 9.95
C MET A 56 -16.84 -14.91 9.28
N PRO A 57 -16.02 -14.68 8.23
CA PRO A 57 -15.44 -15.76 7.45
C PRO A 57 -14.60 -16.75 8.27
N SER A 58 -13.79 -16.23 9.20
CA SER A 58 -12.92 -17.05 10.08
C SER A 58 -13.70 -17.97 11.00
N ALA A 59 -14.92 -17.55 11.38
CA ALA A 59 -15.79 -18.33 12.24
C ALA A 59 -16.76 -19.23 11.44
N LYS A 60 -16.88 -19.03 10.11
CA LYS A 60 -17.87 -19.67 9.24
C LYS A 60 -19.32 -19.40 9.66
N TYR A 61 -19.59 -18.15 10.04
CA TYR A 61 -20.93 -17.68 10.39
C TYR A 61 -21.26 -16.33 9.73
N LEU A 62 -22.55 -16.07 9.57
CA LEU A 62 -23.14 -14.77 9.30
C LEU A 62 -23.98 -14.39 10.52
N ALA A 63 -23.79 -13.19 11.06
CA ALA A 63 -24.72 -12.66 12.07
C ALA A 63 -25.64 -11.63 11.42
N ILE A 64 -26.94 -11.80 11.57
CA ILE A 64 -27.96 -10.86 11.13
C ILE A 64 -28.45 -10.14 12.38
N THR A 65 -28.13 -8.86 12.55
CA THR A 65 -28.35 -8.12 13.80
C THR A 65 -29.60 -7.24 13.80
N GLU A 66 -30.62 -7.61 13.03
CA GLU A 66 -31.93 -6.96 13.08
C GLU A 66 -32.62 -7.17 14.44
N SER A 67 -33.89 -6.78 14.54
CA SER A 67 -34.72 -6.86 15.76
C SER A 67 -34.63 -8.20 16.50
N PHE A 68 -34.30 -9.30 15.80
CA PHE A 68 -33.98 -10.60 16.39
C PHE A 68 -32.62 -11.11 15.87
N PRO A 69 -31.54 -11.00 16.67
CA PRO A 69 -30.22 -11.39 16.22
C PRO A 69 -30.17 -12.89 15.93
N THR A 70 -29.83 -13.24 14.70
CA THR A 70 -29.74 -14.64 14.24
C THR A 70 -28.34 -14.92 13.75
N VAL A 71 -27.74 -16.01 14.23
CA VAL A 71 -26.46 -16.52 13.74
C VAL A 71 -26.73 -17.68 12.79
N VAL A 72 -26.24 -17.55 11.56
CA VAL A 72 -26.39 -18.54 10.49
C VAL A 72 -25.03 -19.14 10.19
N GLN A 73 -24.90 -20.45 10.33
CA GLN A 73 -23.69 -21.15 9.89
C GLN A 73 -23.60 -21.08 8.37
N ALA A 74 -22.49 -20.57 7.86
CA ALA A 74 -22.25 -20.40 6.43
C ALA A 74 -20.80 -20.76 6.11
N ASP A 75 -20.58 -21.66 5.15
CA ASP A 75 -19.23 -21.91 4.63
C ASP A 75 -18.82 -20.72 3.75
N ILE A 76 -18.34 -19.66 4.38
CA ILE A 76 -17.86 -18.46 3.70
C ILE A 76 -16.47 -18.79 3.14
N ARG A 77 -16.46 -19.38 1.94
CA ARG A 77 -15.22 -19.60 1.20
C ARG A 77 -14.72 -18.25 0.72
N GLN A 78 -13.60 -17.80 1.26
CA GLN A 78 -12.85 -16.76 0.56
C GLN A 78 -12.39 -17.35 -0.77
N PRO A 79 -12.78 -16.79 -1.92
CA PRO A 79 -12.21 -17.24 -3.17
C PRO A 79 -10.73 -16.94 -3.10
N ASN A 80 -9.93 -17.99 -3.22
CA ASN A 80 -8.50 -17.96 -3.13
C ASN A 80 -7.97 -16.90 -4.13
N GLY A 81 -7.65 -15.69 -3.67
CA GLY A 81 -7.03 -14.65 -4.51
C GLY A 81 -7.72 -13.29 -4.66
N PHE A 82 -8.81 -12.95 -3.96
CA PHE A 82 -9.29 -11.55 -3.99
C PHE A 82 -8.46 -10.64 -3.08
N LYS A 83 -7.66 -9.79 -3.72
CA LYS A 83 -7.00 -8.62 -3.13
C LYS A 83 -8.00 -7.82 -2.27
N MET A 84 -7.64 -7.59 -1.00
CA MET A 84 -8.07 -6.38 -0.30
C MET A 84 -7.75 -5.18 -1.20
N ILE A 85 -8.76 -4.44 -1.63
CA ILE A 85 -8.54 -3.14 -2.24
C ILE A 85 -8.05 -2.24 -1.10
N LEU A 86 -6.74 -2.02 -1.08
CA LEU A 86 -6.06 -1.10 -0.19
C LEU A 86 -6.65 0.30 -0.45
N VAL A 87 -6.96 1.04 0.62
CA VAL A 87 -7.51 2.42 0.66
C VAL A 87 -6.70 3.46 -0.17
N MET A 88 -5.56 3.08 -0.73
CA MET A 88 -4.70 3.95 -1.54
C MET A 88 -5.21 4.26 -2.95
N GLN A 89 -6.29 3.64 -3.43
CA GLN A 89 -6.87 3.97 -4.74
C GLN A 89 -7.97 5.06 -4.71
N LEU A 90 -8.25 5.68 -3.55
CA LEU A 90 -9.28 6.71 -3.42
C LEU A 90 -8.82 8.13 -3.86
N ASN A 91 -7.58 8.30 -4.31
CA ASN A 91 -7.07 9.63 -4.72
C ASN A 91 -6.51 9.59 -6.14
N GLU A 92 -7.40 9.57 -7.12
CA GLU A 92 -7.24 10.28 -8.40
C GLU A 92 -8.56 10.16 -9.19
N SER A 93 -9.37 11.22 -9.14
CA SER A 93 -10.40 11.47 -10.13
C SER A 93 -10.40 12.96 -10.49
N PRO A 94 -10.25 13.34 -11.75
CA PRO A 94 -10.97 14.49 -12.28
C PRO A 94 -12.32 13.99 -12.83
N ALA A 95 -13.39 14.55 -12.24
CA ALA A 95 -14.73 14.72 -12.78
C ALA A 95 -15.34 13.55 -13.60
N GLN A 96 -16.33 12.87 -13.03
CA GLN A 96 -17.65 12.61 -13.63
C GLN A 96 -18.61 12.11 -12.53
N GLU A 97 -19.88 12.49 -12.67
CA GLU A 97 -20.96 12.33 -11.68
C GLU A 97 -21.26 10.85 -11.36
N GLU A 98 -20.76 10.35 -10.23
CA GLU A 98 -21.33 9.20 -9.52
C GLU A 98 -21.36 9.51 -8.02
N GLN A 99 -22.44 9.15 -7.34
CA GLN A 99 -22.64 9.39 -5.90
C GLN A 99 -21.45 8.81 -5.09
N PRO A 100 -20.83 9.59 -4.20
CA PRO A 100 -19.69 9.14 -3.43
C PRO A 100 -20.14 8.08 -2.42
N SER A 101 -19.75 6.83 -2.65
CA SER A 101 -19.75 5.82 -1.59
C SER A 101 -18.67 6.19 -0.57
N VAL A 102 -19.10 6.89 0.48
CA VAL A 102 -18.27 7.17 1.65
C VAL A 102 -18.20 5.88 2.47
N ALA A 103 -17.01 5.26 2.50
CA ALA A 103 -16.70 4.25 3.51
C ALA A 103 -16.49 4.99 4.86
N ILE A 104 -17.52 4.96 5.70
CA ILE A 104 -17.42 5.44 7.08
C ILE A 104 -16.57 4.43 7.86
N LEU A 105 -15.47 4.93 8.41
CA LEU A 105 -14.62 4.27 9.39
C LEU A 105 -15.45 4.02 10.65
N LEU A 106 -15.89 2.78 10.91
CA LEU A 106 -16.42 2.44 12.22
C LEU A 106 -15.24 2.35 13.19
N GLY A 107 -15.26 3.23 14.17
CA GLY A 107 -14.12 3.62 14.99
C GLY A 107 -13.45 2.48 15.73
N VAL A 108 -12.17 2.74 16.00
CA VAL A 108 -11.43 2.37 17.21
C VAL A 108 -12.40 1.97 18.35
N LEU A 109 -12.65 0.67 18.50
CA LEU A 109 -12.81 0.12 19.84
C LEU A 109 -11.39 -0.12 20.36
N GLY A 110 -10.83 0.97 20.88
CA GLY A 110 -9.68 0.88 21.75
C GLY A 110 -10.04 -0.04 22.91
N LYS A 111 -9.18 -1.03 23.08
CA LYS A 111 -9.07 -1.99 24.19
C LYS A 111 -9.99 -3.21 24.14
N LEU A 112 -9.57 -4.20 23.34
CA LEU A 112 -9.41 -5.53 23.92
C LEU A 112 -8.00 -5.56 24.51
N GLY A 113 -7.87 -5.79 25.82
CA GLY A 113 -6.59 -5.94 26.50
C GLY A 113 -5.86 -7.21 26.06
N GLU A 114 -5.43 -7.28 24.80
CA GLU A 114 -4.33 -8.15 24.43
C GLU A 114 -3.06 -7.47 24.94
N THR A 115 -2.51 -8.02 26.02
CA THR A 115 -1.17 -7.73 26.46
C THR A 115 -0.24 -7.95 25.26
N VAL A 116 0.29 -6.86 24.71
CA VAL A 116 1.47 -6.92 23.82
C VAL A 116 2.44 -7.88 24.52
N PRO A 117 2.87 -8.98 23.88
CA PRO A 117 3.79 -9.92 24.49
C PRO A 117 4.96 -9.12 25.06
N LYS A 118 5.28 -9.31 26.34
CA LYS A 118 6.30 -8.53 27.05
C LYS A 118 7.65 -8.55 26.30
N ASP A 119 7.90 -9.64 25.58
CA ASP A 119 9.06 -9.85 24.72
C ASP A 119 9.19 -8.81 23.60
N THR A 120 8.09 -8.18 23.15
CA THR A 120 8.11 -7.13 22.12
C THR A 120 8.74 -5.83 22.63
N LEU A 121 8.48 -5.49 23.91
CA LEU A 121 9.09 -4.32 24.55
C LEU A 121 10.58 -4.53 24.76
N TYR A 122 10.97 -5.76 25.13
CA TYR A 122 12.37 -6.15 25.27
C TYR A 122 13.15 -5.99 23.94
N VAL A 123 12.54 -6.35 22.80
CA VAL A 123 13.17 -6.16 21.48
C VAL A 123 13.37 -4.67 21.16
N LEU A 124 12.41 -3.80 21.46
CA LEU A 124 12.56 -2.35 21.24
C LEU A 124 13.65 -1.74 22.11
N GLU A 125 13.77 -2.18 23.36
CA GLU A 125 14.81 -1.72 24.28
C GLU A 125 16.20 -2.23 23.87
N THR A 126 16.30 -3.49 23.43
CA THR A 126 17.56 -4.11 23.00
C THR A 126 18.05 -3.57 21.66
N CYS A 127 17.14 -3.20 20.76
CA CYS A 127 17.45 -2.73 19.39
C CYS A 127 17.39 -1.20 19.24
N HIS A 128 17.54 -0.44 20.32
CA HIS A 128 17.47 1.03 20.29
C HIS A 128 18.56 1.66 19.40
N ASP A 129 19.72 1.01 19.28
CA ASP A 129 20.85 1.42 18.45
C ASP A 129 20.57 1.30 16.94
N VAL A 130 19.80 0.29 16.52
CA VAL A 130 19.42 0.04 15.11
C VAL A 130 18.10 0.69 14.70
N MET A 131 17.35 1.27 15.64
CA MET A 131 16.10 1.99 15.40
C MET A 131 16.19 3.47 15.85
N PRO A 132 17.07 4.28 15.23
CA PRO A 132 17.24 5.66 15.65
C PRO A 132 16.03 6.53 15.27
N ASN A 133 15.58 7.37 16.19
CA ASN A 133 14.51 8.37 15.97
C ASN A 133 14.91 9.51 15.01
N SER A 134 16.18 9.56 14.60
CA SER A 134 16.72 10.63 13.77
C SER A 134 17.78 10.10 12.82
N TRP A 135 18.12 10.89 11.80
CA TRP A 135 19.14 10.52 10.83
C TRP A 135 20.49 10.22 11.51
N PRO A 136 21.22 9.19 11.07
CA PRO A 136 22.52 8.86 11.63
C PRO A 136 23.50 10.02 11.45
N LYS A 137 24.25 10.31 12.51
CA LYS A 137 25.20 11.44 12.56
C LYS A 137 26.51 11.15 11.83
N SER A 138 26.77 9.90 11.49
CA SER A 138 27.99 9.42 10.83
C SER A 138 27.65 8.34 9.81
N LEU A 139 28.61 8.08 8.91
CA LEU A 139 28.54 6.95 7.99
C LEU A 139 28.43 5.63 8.76
N SER A 140 27.59 4.72 8.27
CA SER A 140 27.57 3.34 8.74
C SER A 140 28.92 2.67 8.50
N MET A 141 29.21 1.63 9.28
CA MET A 141 30.38 0.78 9.06
C MET A 141 30.41 0.27 7.61
N ARG A 142 31.61 0.21 7.02
CA ARG A 142 31.78 -0.37 5.68
C ARG A 142 31.26 -1.80 5.68
N ARG A 143 30.45 -2.12 4.66
CA ARG A 143 29.95 -3.48 4.43
C ARG A 143 30.91 -4.22 3.49
N THR A 144 30.77 -5.53 3.41
CA THR A 144 31.55 -6.39 2.50
C THR A 144 31.32 -6.07 1.03
N ILE A 145 30.15 -5.50 0.70
CA ILE A 145 29.75 -5.19 -0.67
C ILE A 145 29.53 -3.68 -0.79
N ASP A 146 30.33 -3.04 -1.63
CA ASP A 146 30.16 -1.64 -2.01
C ASP A 146 29.24 -1.52 -3.24
N HIS A 147 28.52 -0.40 -3.34
CA HIS A 147 27.72 -0.10 -4.51
C HIS A 147 28.60 0.38 -5.67
N GLY A 148 28.93 -0.53 -6.58
CA GLY A 148 29.61 -0.22 -7.83
C GLY A 148 28.64 0.27 -8.91
N ILE A 149 28.98 1.38 -9.57
CA ILE A 149 28.26 1.89 -10.75
C ILE A 149 29.09 1.57 -12.00
N GLU A 150 28.69 0.54 -12.73
CA GLU A 150 29.33 0.15 -14.00
C GLU A 150 28.82 1.02 -15.15
N LEU A 151 29.75 1.58 -15.93
CA LEU A 151 29.45 2.35 -17.14
C LEU A 151 29.48 1.43 -18.38
N LEU A 152 28.70 1.77 -19.40
CA LEU A 152 28.79 1.11 -20.71
C LEU A 152 30.18 1.38 -21.33
N PRO A 153 30.75 0.44 -22.12
CA PRO A 153 32.09 0.59 -22.70
C PRO A 153 32.29 1.86 -23.53
N GLU A 154 31.23 2.34 -24.19
CA GLU A 154 31.25 3.54 -25.04
C GLU A 154 30.82 4.82 -24.31
N ALA A 155 30.57 4.75 -22.99
CA ALA A 155 30.08 5.89 -22.22
C ALA A 155 31.16 6.95 -22.08
N LYS A 156 30.98 8.09 -22.77
CA LYS A 156 31.80 9.28 -22.59
C LYS A 156 31.35 10.04 -21.34
N ALA A 157 32.31 10.53 -20.57
CA ALA A 157 32.02 11.41 -19.44
C ALA A 157 31.31 12.67 -19.95
N SER A 158 30.13 12.97 -19.39
CA SER A 158 29.41 14.20 -19.68
C SER A 158 29.51 15.15 -18.50
N ALA A 159 30.28 16.23 -18.66
CA ALA A 159 30.17 17.40 -17.81
C ALA A 159 29.15 18.35 -18.45
N LYS A 160 28.01 18.55 -17.77
CA LYS A 160 27.05 19.56 -18.20
C LYS A 160 27.04 20.72 -17.22
N ASN A 161 26.87 21.93 -17.76
CA ASN A 161 26.71 23.15 -16.97
C ASN A 161 25.51 23.02 -16.05
N ALA A 162 25.61 23.49 -14.81
CA ALA A 162 24.51 23.49 -13.86
C ALA A 162 23.29 24.27 -14.39
N TYR A 163 22.09 23.87 -13.96
CA TYR A 163 20.88 24.64 -14.25
C TYR A 163 20.94 26.02 -13.61
N ARG A 164 20.27 26.99 -14.23
CA ARG A 164 20.05 28.30 -13.60
C ARG A 164 19.06 28.12 -12.45
N ILE A 165 19.47 28.51 -11.25
CA ILE A 165 18.68 28.38 -10.02
C ILE A 165 18.50 29.78 -9.43
N ALA A 166 17.29 30.11 -9.01
CA ALA A 166 17.02 31.38 -8.34
C ALA A 166 17.72 31.43 -6.97
N PRO A 167 18.22 32.60 -6.51
CA PRO A 167 18.96 32.70 -5.25
C PRO A 167 18.25 32.11 -4.03
N LEU A 168 16.92 32.29 -3.95
CA LEU A 168 16.10 31.75 -2.87
C LEU A 168 16.05 30.21 -2.86
N GLU A 169 16.00 29.59 -4.04
CA GLU A 169 16.02 28.13 -4.16
C GLU A 169 17.42 27.58 -3.86
N LEU A 170 18.46 28.29 -4.31
CA LEU A 170 19.84 27.93 -4.06
C LEU A 170 20.13 27.89 -2.54
N ALA A 171 19.70 28.91 -1.78
CA ALA A 171 19.84 28.94 -0.33
C ALA A 171 19.20 27.73 0.37
N LYS A 172 18.03 27.27 -0.13
CA LYS A 172 17.33 26.10 0.40
C LYS A 172 18.03 24.79 0.04
N LEU A 173 18.65 24.68 -1.13
CA LEU A 173 19.44 23.51 -1.55
C LEU A 173 20.79 23.42 -0.80
N TRP A 174 21.36 24.56 -0.41
CA TRP A 174 22.62 24.61 0.34
C TRP A 174 22.50 24.02 1.74
N LYS A 175 21.37 24.20 2.42
CA LYS A 175 21.17 23.69 3.79
C LYS A 175 21.35 22.16 3.90
N PRO A 176 20.66 21.31 3.14
CA PRO A 176 20.89 19.86 3.17
C PRO A 176 22.28 19.47 2.66
N SER A 177 22.80 20.16 1.64
CA SER A 177 24.15 19.88 1.12
C SER A 177 25.24 20.09 2.18
N LYS A 178 25.16 21.19 2.94
CA LYS A 178 26.08 21.48 4.05
C LYS A 178 25.98 20.45 5.17
N MET A 179 24.77 19.98 5.47
CA MET A 179 24.56 18.91 6.43
C MET A 179 25.25 17.61 6.00
N LEU A 180 25.13 17.22 4.73
CA LEU A 180 25.79 16.03 4.17
C LEU A 180 27.32 16.13 4.18
N LEU A 181 27.87 17.33 3.93
CA LEU A 181 29.31 17.57 4.00
C LEU A 181 29.82 17.47 5.45
N ASN A 182 29.11 18.09 6.40
CA ASN A 182 29.51 18.09 7.81
C ASN A 182 29.45 16.69 8.46
N THR A 183 28.55 15.82 7.99
CA THR A 183 28.37 14.45 8.48
C THR A 183 29.27 13.43 7.76
N GLY A 184 29.96 13.84 6.70
CA GLY A 184 30.82 12.96 5.90
C GLY A 184 30.06 12.08 4.89
N PHE A 185 28.75 12.25 4.71
CA PHE A 185 27.99 11.57 3.66
C PHE A 185 28.38 12.05 2.25
N SER A 186 28.87 13.28 2.13
CA SER A 186 29.46 13.81 0.90
C SER A 186 30.83 14.42 1.17
N ARG A 187 31.66 14.49 0.13
CA ARG A 187 32.95 15.18 0.14
C ARG A 187 33.16 15.94 -1.17
N PRO A 188 33.86 17.07 -1.17
CA PRO A 188 34.28 17.73 -2.41
C PRO A 188 35.22 16.80 -3.20
N VAL A 189 34.97 16.64 -4.50
CA VAL A 189 35.82 15.87 -5.41
C VAL A 189 35.87 16.58 -6.75
N GLN A 190 37.04 16.60 -7.38
CA GLN A 190 37.18 17.01 -8.77
C GLN A 190 36.93 15.81 -9.68
N VAL A 191 35.89 15.90 -10.51
CA VAL A 191 35.47 14.81 -11.42
C VAL A 191 35.17 15.36 -12.81
N SER A 192 35.44 14.56 -13.84
CA SER A 192 35.08 14.86 -15.24
C SER A 192 33.59 14.66 -15.54
N TYR A 193 32.83 14.19 -14.54
CA TYR A 193 31.42 13.86 -14.67
C TYR A 193 30.56 14.78 -13.78
N GLY A 194 29.51 15.36 -14.36
CA GLY A 194 28.60 16.26 -13.64
C GLY A 194 27.17 15.72 -13.65
N VAL A 195 26.49 15.82 -12.51
CA VAL A 195 25.06 15.52 -12.39
C VAL A 195 24.34 16.77 -11.89
N TYR A 196 23.13 16.97 -12.39
CA TYR A 196 22.30 18.11 -12.00
C TYR A 196 21.67 17.91 -10.63
N VAL A 197 21.54 19.02 -9.90
CA VAL A 197 20.76 19.11 -8.67
C VAL A 197 19.53 19.97 -8.96
N LEU A 198 18.36 19.45 -8.62
CA LEU A 198 17.06 20.08 -8.79
C LEU A 198 16.41 20.31 -7.43
N SER A 199 15.57 21.34 -7.35
CA SER A 199 14.63 21.50 -6.23
C SER A 199 13.27 20.93 -6.64
N LEU A 200 12.70 20.07 -5.79
CA LEU A 200 11.36 19.51 -6.00
C LEU A 200 10.46 19.94 -4.85
N LYS A 201 9.26 20.43 -5.18
CA LYS A 201 8.26 20.82 -4.19
C LYS A 201 7.46 19.60 -3.74
N LYS A 202 7.51 19.29 -2.44
CA LYS A 202 6.64 18.29 -1.80
C LYS A 202 5.20 18.81 -1.71
N LYS A 203 4.27 17.89 -1.42
CA LYS A 203 2.86 18.21 -1.13
C LYS A 203 2.74 19.26 -0.01
N ASP A 204 3.59 19.19 1.00
CA ASP A 204 3.63 20.12 2.13
C ASP A 204 4.26 21.49 1.78
N LYS A 205 4.41 21.83 0.50
CA LYS A 205 5.06 23.03 -0.04
C LYS A 205 6.55 23.20 0.30
N ASN A 206 7.14 22.26 1.04
CA ASN A 206 8.57 22.20 1.30
C ASN A 206 9.38 21.83 0.05
N LEU A 207 10.57 22.41 -0.10
CA LEU A 207 11.49 22.08 -1.18
C LEU A 207 12.45 20.97 -0.73
N GLN A 208 12.63 19.95 -1.56
CA GLN A 208 13.56 18.86 -1.38
C GLN A 208 14.62 18.90 -2.48
N GLN A 209 15.88 18.68 -2.09
CA GLN A 209 16.98 18.49 -3.02
C GLN A 209 16.85 17.13 -3.72
N CYS A 210 16.94 17.11 -5.04
CA CYS A 210 16.93 15.90 -5.87
C CYS A 210 18.11 15.92 -6.84
N ILE A 211 18.76 14.77 -7.05
CA ILE A 211 19.85 14.61 -8.02
C ILE A 211 19.25 14.01 -9.29
N ASP A 212 19.33 14.72 -10.41
CA ASP A 212 18.84 14.23 -11.69
C ASP A 212 19.85 13.29 -12.36
N ARG A 213 19.70 12.00 -12.06
CA ARG A 213 20.53 10.93 -12.61
C ARG A 213 20.08 10.44 -13.99
N ARG A 214 19.15 11.09 -14.69
CA ARG A 214 18.60 10.55 -15.97
C ARG A 214 19.68 10.26 -17.00
N ILE A 215 20.67 11.14 -17.14
CA ILE A 215 21.78 10.95 -18.08
C ILE A 215 22.69 9.83 -17.61
N GLN A 216 23.04 9.83 -16.31
CA GLN A 216 23.85 8.78 -15.71
C GLN A 216 23.21 7.39 -15.89
N ASN A 217 21.91 7.27 -15.63
CA ASN A 217 21.16 6.02 -15.75
C ASN A 217 21.06 5.50 -17.20
N LYS A 218 21.30 6.34 -18.22
CA LYS A 218 21.40 5.91 -19.62
C LYS A 218 22.80 5.39 -19.97
N LEU A 219 23.81 5.87 -19.27
CA LEU A 219 25.21 5.51 -19.49
C LEU A 219 25.65 4.32 -18.62
N THR A 220 24.84 3.90 -17.65
CA THR A 220 25.15 2.79 -16.74
C THR A 220 24.59 1.45 -17.23
N VAL A 221 25.33 0.38 -16.92
CA VAL A 221 24.88 -0.99 -17.17
C VAL A 221 23.68 -1.29 -16.26
N ARG A 222 22.56 -1.71 -16.86
CA ARG A 222 21.36 -2.09 -16.11
C ARG A 222 21.51 -3.49 -15.52
N ARG A 223 21.94 -3.57 -14.26
CA ARG A 223 21.88 -4.81 -13.48
C ARG A 223 20.45 -4.99 -12.95
N LYS A 224 19.82 -6.12 -13.26
CA LYS A 224 18.52 -6.50 -12.68
C LYS A 224 18.77 -7.38 -11.47
N TYR A 225 18.26 -6.96 -10.32
CA TYR A 225 18.14 -7.85 -9.17
C TYR A 225 16.80 -8.59 -9.27
N PRO A 226 16.75 -9.92 -9.10
CA PRO A 226 15.50 -10.67 -9.13
C PRO A 226 14.66 -10.33 -7.89
N PHE A 227 13.78 -9.34 -8.01
CA PHE A 227 12.73 -9.13 -7.02
C PHE A 227 11.64 -10.18 -7.21
N SER A 228 11.32 -10.92 -6.16
CA SER A 228 10.15 -11.80 -6.14
C SER A 228 8.88 -10.97 -6.27
N ALA A 229 7.91 -11.48 -7.05
CA ALA A 229 6.58 -10.88 -7.11
C ALA A 229 5.98 -10.75 -5.70
N LEU A 230 5.34 -9.61 -5.43
CA LEU A 230 4.78 -9.29 -4.11
C LEU A 230 3.84 -10.40 -3.59
N THR A 231 3.04 -11.00 -4.47
CA THR A 231 2.16 -12.13 -4.14
C THR A 231 2.92 -13.30 -3.53
N ARG A 232 4.04 -13.69 -4.14
CA ARG A 232 4.91 -14.77 -3.64
C ARG A 232 5.56 -14.47 -2.28
N LEU A 233 5.69 -13.19 -1.89
CA LEU A 233 6.22 -12.81 -0.58
C LEU A 233 5.19 -13.04 0.54
N PHE A 234 3.90 -12.90 0.24
CA PHE A 234 2.81 -13.04 1.21
C PHE A 234 2.19 -14.45 1.28
N ASP A 235 2.50 -15.33 0.32
CA ASP A 235 2.09 -16.73 0.35
C ASP A 235 2.86 -17.58 1.39
N ARG A 236 3.98 -17.05 1.92
CA ARG A 236 4.88 -17.79 2.82
C ARG A 236 4.45 -17.86 4.29
N PRO A 237 3.97 -16.79 4.94
CA PRO A 237 3.60 -16.87 6.34
C PRO A 237 2.21 -17.48 6.54
N CYS A 238 2.15 -18.79 6.78
CA CYS A 238 0.95 -19.44 7.30
C CYS A 238 0.99 -19.48 8.83
N ARG A 239 -0.09 -19.03 9.49
CA ARG A 239 -0.33 -19.15 10.96
C ARG A 239 0.51 -18.24 11.87
N VAL A 240 0.89 -17.03 11.42
CA VAL A 240 1.54 -16.02 12.28
C VAL A 240 0.54 -14.91 12.62
N LYS A 241 0.44 -14.54 13.91
CA LYS A 241 -0.50 -13.52 14.42
C LYS A 241 0.09 -12.10 14.44
N TYR A 242 1.42 -11.98 14.58
CA TYR A 242 2.13 -10.70 14.68
C TYR A 242 3.27 -10.63 13.66
N PHE A 243 3.34 -9.54 12.90
CA PHE A 243 4.39 -9.32 11.90
C PHE A 243 5.23 -8.08 12.27
N PRO A 244 6.54 -8.23 12.53
CA PRO A 244 7.41 -7.08 12.66
C PRO A 244 7.59 -6.44 11.28
N LYS A 245 7.35 -5.14 11.19
CA LYS A 245 7.65 -4.34 10.01
C LYS A 245 8.74 -3.34 10.37
N SER A 246 9.82 -3.36 9.60
CA SER A 246 10.91 -2.41 9.73
C SER A 246 11.14 -1.75 8.38
N ASP A 247 11.16 -0.43 8.39
CA ASP A 247 11.55 0.39 7.25
C ASP A 247 12.98 0.88 7.52
N ILE A 248 13.90 0.66 6.57
CA ILE A 248 15.32 1.05 6.65
C ILE A 248 15.52 2.38 5.93
#